data_AF-A0A5B7BH41-F1
#
_entry.id   AF-A0A5B7BH41-F1
#
_cell.length_a   1.000
_cell.length_b   1.000
_cell.length_c   1.000
_cell.angle_alpha   90.00
_cell.angle_beta   90.00
_cell.angle_gamma   90.00
#
_symmetry.space_group_name_H-M   'P 1'
#
loop_
_entity.id
_entity.type
_entity.pdbx_description
1 polymer ?
#
loop_
_entity_poly.entity_id
_entity_poly.type
_entity_poly.pdbx_seq_one_letter_code
_entity_poly.pdbx_strand_id
1 'polypeptide(L)'
;IKKKKKPSIRPSNKPNHVASAFNSSLEPTSLTSTRSAREREREREMSCLASCCASLTCGLCTSVASGISKSSARLAYCGLFGVSLVVSWILREVAAPLLKKIPWINTSQTHSKEWFQMEAVLRVSLGNFLFFAILALIMIGVKDQNDRRDSWHHGGWTAKIVIWVLLVILMFFLPNSVLTIYGILSKFGAGLFLLVQVLILLDATHSWNDAWVAKDEQKWYIALLSVSVACYLAAFVFSGILFIWFNPSGHDCGLNVFFIVMTMILAFAFAVIALHPKVNGSLLPASVISVYCAYVCYTGLACEPRDYVCNGLHNKSKAVSTSTLILGMLTTVLSVLYSAVRAGSSTTFLSPPSSPKSAGKKPLLREREEGNRSSAS
;
A
#
# COMPACT_ATOMS: atom_id res chain seq x y z
N ILE A 1 -26.70 -9.12 93.61
CA ILE A 1 -26.33 -8.03 92.67
C ILE A 1 -26.20 -8.62 91.25
N LYS A 2 -26.67 -7.87 90.21
CA LYS A 2 -26.59 -8.04 88.72
C LYS A 2 -26.06 -9.40 88.15
N LYS A 3 -26.91 -10.25 87.53
CA LYS A 3 -27.37 -10.31 86.09
C LYS A 3 -26.31 -10.92 85.12
N LYS A 4 -26.48 -12.15 84.60
CA LYS A 4 -27.29 -12.64 83.44
C LYS A 4 -26.62 -12.35 82.06
N LYS A 5 -26.58 -13.22 81.03
CA LYS A 5 -27.25 -14.54 80.77
C LYS A 5 -26.50 -15.36 79.67
N LYS A 6 -26.67 -16.70 79.68
CA LYS A 6 -26.30 -17.74 78.66
C LYS A 6 -27.53 -18.01 77.71
N PRO A 7 -27.60 -19.01 76.77
CA PRO A 7 -26.60 -19.93 76.17
C PRO A 7 -26.76 -20.23 74.64
N SER A 8 -26.09 -21.30 74.16
CA SER A 8 -26.53 -22.33 73.15
C SER A 8 -26.12 -22.18 71.67
N ILE A 9 -25.88 -23.25 70.88
CA ILE A 9 -25.62 -24.70 71.16
C ILE A 9 -24.71 -25.35 70.06
N ARG A 10 -24.67 -26.68 69.84
CA ARG A 10 -23.90 -27.38 68.77
C ARG A 10 -24.78 -28.42 67.97
N PRO A 11 -24.28 -29.48 67.27
CA PRO A 11 -24.62 -29.80 65.86
C PRO A 11 -25.50 -31.08 65.69
N SER A 12 -25.68 -31.60 64.46
CA SER A 12 -25.52 -33.04 64.05
C SER A 12 -26.37 -33.51 62.85
N ASN A 13 -25.70 -34.11 61.84
CA ASN A 13 -25.97 -35.36 61.08
C ASN A 13 -27.35 -35.76 60.45
N LYS A 14 -27.25 -36.67 59.45
CA LYS A 14 -28.24 -37.50 58.68
C LYS A 14 -29.32 -38.24 59.56
N PRO A 15 -30.42 -38.87 59.03
CA PRO A 15 -30.54 -39.57 57.70
C PRO A 15 -31.93 -39.67 56.98
N ASN A 16 -31.89 -40.27 55.78
CA ASN A 16 -32.84 -41.19 55.07
C ASN A 16 -34.38 -40.95 54.87
N HIS A 17 -34.84 -41.55 53.75
CA HIS A 17 -36.15 -42.20 53.45
C HIS A 17 -37.37 -41.40 52.87
N VAL A 18 -37.78 -41.86 51.67
CA VAL A 18 -39.15 -42.36 51.30
C VAL A 18 -40.28 -41.39 50.88
N ALA A 19 -40.52 -41.41 49.56
CA ALA A 19 -41.77 -41.65 48.80
C ALA A 19 -43.05 -40.78 48.93
N SER A 20 -43.67 -40.59 47.74
CA SER A 20 -45.09 -40.23 47.48
C SER A 20 -45.52 -38.85 48.03
N ALA A 21 -46.45 -38.09 47.48
CA ALA A 21 -47.56 -38.24 46.51
C ALA A 21 -47.89 -36.78 46.04
N PHE A 22 -48.85 -36.40 45.19
CA PHE A 22 -49.99 -37.05 44.50
C PHE A 22 -50.46 -36.07 43.38
N ASN A 23 -51.16 -36.56 42.35
CA ASN A 23 -52.10 -35.86 41.43
C ASN A 23 -51.84 -34.41 40.97
N SER A 24 -51.95 -34.10 39.66
CA SER A 24 -53.26 -34.19 38.99
C SER A 24 -53.22 -34.37 37.47
N SER A 25 -54.31 -34.93 36.95
CA SER A 25 -54.56 -35.39 35.58
C SER A 25 -54.60 -34.28 34.52
N LEU A 26 -54.17 -34.61 33.29
CA LEU A 26 -54.99 -34.51 32.06
C LEU A 26 -54.21 -35.03 30.83
N GLU A 27 -54.77 -36.04 30.16
CA GLU A 27 -54.37 -36.51 28.83
C GLU A 27 -55.21 -35.78 27.76
N PRO A 28 -54.73 -35.63 26.49
CA PRO A 28 -55.05 -36.69 25.51
C PRO A 28 -54.01 -36.95 24.40
N THR A 29 -53.76 -38.23 24.14
CA THR A 29 -53.73 -38.91 22.82
C THR A 29 -53.40 -38.15 21.51
N SER A 30 -52.19 -38.40 21.01
CA SER A 30 -51.87 -38.90 19.65
C SER A 30 -52.43 -38.23 18.37
N LEU A 31 -51.61 -37.38 17.70
CA LEU A 31 -51.64 -37.22 16.23
C LEU A 31 -50.41 -36.48 15.60
N THR A 32 -49.18 -36.71 16.10
CA THR A 32 -48.01 -35.86 15.75
C THR A 32 -46.67 -36.57 15.49
N SER A 33 -46.63 -37.90 15.31
CA SER A 33 -45.37 -38.66 15.28
C SER A 33 -44.53 -38.53 13.98
N THR A 34 -45.15 -38.48 12.80
CA THR A 34 -44.44 -38.66 11.51
C THR A 34 -43.93 -37.40 10.81
N ARG A 35 -44.34 -36.19 11.24
CA ARG A 35 -43.91 -34.92 10.63
C ARG A 35 -42.60 -34.38 11.21
N SER A 36 -42.40 -34.53 12.52
CA SER A 36 -41.27 -33.92 13.26
C SER A 36 -39.89 -34.58 13.07
N ALA A 37 -39.81 -35.75 12.44
CA ALA A 37 -38.53 -36.37 12.07
C ALA A 37 -37.92 -35.72 10.82
N ARG A 38 -38.76 -35.53 9.78
CA ARG A 38 -38.36 -35.00 8.45
C ARG A 38 -38.12 -33.48 8.42
N GLU A 39 -38.45 -32.79 9.51
CA GLU A 39 -38.07 -31.40 9.76
C GLU A 39 -36.76 -31.31 10.55
N ARG A 40 -36.56 -32.17 11.58
CA ARG A 40 -35.30 -32.23 12.36
C ARG A 40 -34.10 -32.76 11.59
N GLU A 41 -34.29 -33.59 10.56
CA GLU A 41 -33.19 -33.93 9.63
C GLU A 41 -32.79 -32.73 8.77
N ARG A 42 -33.76 -31.98 8.20
CA ARG A 42 -33.45 -30.80 7.37
C ARG A 42 -32.79 -29.67 8.17
N GLU A 43 -33.14 -29.47 9.43
CA GLU A 43 -32.44 -28.51 10.31
C GLU A 43 -30.97 -28.89 10.58
N ARG A 44 -30.67 -30.20 10.66
CA ARG A 44 -29.29 -30.70 10.80
C ARG A 44 -28.49 -30.52 9.51
N GLU A 45 -29.06 -30.87 8.36
CA GLU A 45 -28.41 -30.68 7.06
C GLU A 45 -28.08 -29.21 6.77
N MET A 46 -29.00 -28.30 7.08
CA MET A 46 -28.81 -26.85 6.88
C MET A 46 -27.74 -26.27 7.82
N SER A 47 -27.62 -26.80 9.03
CA SER A 47 -26.57 -26.43 9.99
C SER A 47 -25.18 -26.93 9.56
N CYS A 48 -25.08 -28.13 8.99
CA CYS A 48 -23.82 -28.68 8.49
C CYS A 48 -23.30 -27.92 7.26
N LEU A 49 -24.17 -27.55 6.31
CA LEU A 49 -23.79 -26.75 5.14
C LEU A 49 -23.32 -25.34 5.52
N ALA A 50 -23.98 -24.66 6.46
CA ALA A 50 -23.52 -23.37 6.97
C ALA A 50 -22.17 -23.47 7.69
N SER A 51 -21.97 -24.53 8.49
CA SER A 51 -20.72 -24.78 9.22
C SER A 51 -19.53 -25.08 8.31
N CYS A 52 -19.72 -25.87 7.24
CA CYS A 52 -18.64 -26.17 6.28
C CYS A 52 -18.20 -24.92 5.47
N CYS A 53 -19.14 -24.08 5.05
CA CYS A 53 -18.82 -22.83 4.34
C CYS A 53 -18.11 -21.81 5.26
N ALA A 54 -18.51 -21.72 6.53
CA ALA A 54 -17.79 -20.94 7.54
C ALA A 54 -16.38 -21.51 7.82
N SER A 55 -16.22 -22.84 7.83
CA SER A 55 -14.93 -23.49 8.11
C SER A 55 -13.91 -23.28 6.99
N LEU A 56 -14.33 -23.39 5.72
CA LEU A 56 -13.43 -23.19 4.57
C LEU A 56 -13.02 -21.72 4.40
N THR A 57 -13.94 -20.78 4.65
CA THR A 57 -13.61 -19.34 4.64
C THR A 57 -12.77 -18.93 5.85
N CYS A 58 -13.03 -19.44 7.05
CA CYS A 58 -12.15 -19.25 8.21
C CYS A 58 -10.76 -19.88 8.01
N GLY A 59 -10.64 -21.03 7.34
CA GLY A 59 -9.34 -21.65 7.03
C GLY A 59 -8.46 -20.76 6.15
N LEU A 60 -9.02 -20.19 5.08
CA LEU A 60 -8.30 -19.22 4.23
C LEU A 60 -8.03 -17.90 4.97
N CYS A 61 -9.01 -17.36 5.67
CA CYS A 61 -8.83 -16.12 6.45
C CYS A 61 -7.78 -16.28 7.56
N THR A 62 -7.66 -17.46 8.18
CA THR A 62 -6.67 -17.73 9.24
C THR A 62 -5.28 -17.99 8.68
N SER A 63 -5.15 -18.67 7.53
CA SER A 63 -3.84 -18.85 6.87
C SER A 63 -3.31 -17.52 6.29
N VAL A 64 -4.18 -16.70 5.69
CA VAL A 64 -3.82 -15.34 5.24
C VAL A 64 -3.51 -14.43 6.44
N ALA A 65 -4.32 -14.45 7.50
CA ALA A 65 -4.05 -13.63 8.70
C ALA A 65 -2.77 -14.06 9.44
N SER A 66 -2.44 -15.35 9.52
CA SER A 66 -1.21 -15.84 10.14
C SER A 66 0.03 -15.61 9.28
N GLY A 67 -0.08 -15.68 7.95
CA GLY A 67 0.96 -15.23 7.02
C GLY A 67 1.24 -13.73 7.14
N ILE A 68 0.19 -12.91 7.23
CA ILE A 68 0.31 -11.46 7.47
C ILE A 68 0.88 -11.16 8.86
N SER A 69 0.54 -11.93 9.89
CA SER A 69 1.06 -11.77 11.26
C SER A 69 2.58 -11.98 11.39
N LYS A 70 3.21 -12.73 10.47
CA LYS A 70 4.68 -12.83 10.36
C LYS A 70 5.32 -11.72 9.53
N SER A 71 4.52 -10.93 8.80
CA SER A 71 4.98 -9.82 7.98
C SER A 71 5.04 -8.53 8.80
N SER A 72 6.01 -7.66 8.53
CA SER A 72 6.02 -6.31 9.14
C SER A 72 4.73 -5.60 8.75
N ALA A 73 4.04 -4.95 9.71
CA ALA A 73 2.75 -4.29 9.46
C ALA A 73 2.82 -3.32 8.26
N ARG A 74 3.96 -2.67 8.04
CA ARG A 74 4.25 -1.85 6.85
C ARG A 74 4.08 -2.62 5.53
N LEU A 75 4.68 -3.80 5.42
CA LEU A 75 4.56 -4.67 4.24
C LEU A 75 3.11 -5.15 4.04
N ALA A 76 2.40 -5.40 5.13
CA ALA A 76 0.98 -5.77 5.10
C ALA A 76 0.08 -4.62 4.60
N TYR A 77 0.32 -3.37 5.04
CA TYR A 77 -0.37 -2.19 4.49
C TYR A 77 0.00 -1.93 3.02
N CYS A 78 1.26 -2.16 2.62
CA CYS A 78 1.66 -2.09 1.20
C CYS A 78 0.97 -3.18 0.36
N GLY A 79 0.84 -4.39 0.90
CA GLY A 79 0.09 -5.48 0.27
C GLY A 79 -1.39 -5.12 0.11
N LEU A 80 -2.03 -4.55 1.12
CA LEU A 80 -3.41 -4.06 1.05
C LEU A 80 -3.58 -2.95 -0.01
N PHE A 81 -2.64 -2.02 -0.11
CA PHE A 81 -2.62 -1.00 -1.15
C PHE A 81 -2.39 -1.61 -2.56
N GLY A 82 -1.53 -2.62 -2.69
CA GLY A 82 -1.36 -3.36 -3.94
C GLY A 82 -2.64 -4.11 -4.37
N VAL A 83 -3.32 -4.76 -3.42
CA VAL A 83 -4.63 -5.39 -3.65
C VAL A 83 -5.66 -4.36 -4.07
N SER A 84 -5.67 -3.17 -3.47
CA SER A 84 -6.64 -2.13 -3.83
C SER A 84 -6.43 -1.53 -5.22
N LEU A 85 -5.18 -1.47 -5.70
CA LEU A 85 -4.85 -1.16 -7.09
C LEU A 85 -5.37 -2.23 -8.06
N VAL A 86 -5.21 -3.52 -7.74
CA VAL A 86 -5.76 -4.62 -8.55
C VAL A 86 -7.29 -4.58 -8.60
N VAL A 87 -7.94 -4.37 -7.45
CA VAL A 87 -9.41 -4.20 -7.36
C VAL A 87 -9.87 -2.98 -8.17
N SER A 88 -9.14 -1.87 -8.10
CA SER A 88 -9.43 -0.66 -8.90
C SER A 88 -9.38 -0.95 -10.40
N TRP A 89 -8.41 -1.75 -10.87
CA TRP A 89 -8.37 -2.19 -12.28
C TRP A 89 -9.57 -3.09 -12.61
N ILE A 90 -9.82 -4.16 -11.85
CA ILE A 90 -10.93 -5.08 -12.14
C ILE A 90 -12.25 -4.31 -12.26
N LEU A 91 -12.51 -3.38 -11.35
CA LEU A 91 -13.70 -2.53 -11.39
C LEU A 91 -13.67 -1.53 -12.57
N ARG A 92 -12.51 -0.99 -12.95
CA ARG A 92 -12.37 -0.17 -14.18
C ARG A 92 -12.89 -0.88 -15.42
N GLU A 93 -12.64 -2.18 -15.57
CA GLU A 93 -13.12 -2.93 -16.74
C GLU A 93 -14.58 -3.42 -16.59
N VAL A 94 -14.95 -3.90 -15.40
CA VAL A 94 -16.22 -4.63 -15.18
C VAL A 94 -17.36 -3.75 -14.64
N ALA A 95 -17.09 -2.61 -13.98
CA ALA A 95 -18.13 -1.85 -13.30
C ALA A 95 -19.01 -1.01 -14.24
N ALA A 96 -18.58 -0.68 -15.46
CA ALA A 96 -19.36 0.15 -16.39
C ALA A 96 -20.82 -0.33 -16.62
N PRO A 97 -21.12 -1.63 -16.90
CA PRO A 97 -22.50 -2.12 -16.98
C PRO A 97 -23.24 -2.15 -15.64
N LEU A 98 -22.55 -2.20 -14.50
CA LEU A 98 -23.16 -2.17 -13.16
C LEU A 98 -23.57 -0.74 -12.78
N LEU A 99 -22.67 0.23 -12.95
CA LEU A 99 -22.90 1.64 -12.62
C LEU A 99 -24.04 2.27 -13.44
N LYS A 100 -24.21 1.85 -14.71
CA LYS A 100 -25.33 2.28 -15.56
C LYS A 100 -26.72 1.94 -15.01
N LYS A 101 -26.84 0.91 -14.17
CA LYS A 101 -28.09 0.49 -13.52
C LYS A 101 -28.41 1.29 -12.25
N ILE A 102 -27.47 2.11 -11.76
CA ILE A 102 -27.59 2.84 -10.49
C ILE A 102 -28.06 4.27 -10.76
N PRO A 103 -29.30 4.64 -10.36
CA PRO A 103 -29.92 5.90 -10.80
C PRO A 103 -29.25 7.16 -10.23
N TRP A 104 -28.64 7.09 -9.04
CA TRP A 104 -27.90 8.24 -8.47
C TRP A 104 -26.50 8.44 -9.07
N ILE A 105 -26.00 7.47 -9.85
CA ILE A 105 -24.70 7.57 -10.56
C ILE A 105 -24.92 7.92 -12.03
N ASN A 106 -25.89 7.27 -12.68
CA ASN A 106 -26.23 7.50 -14.09
C ASN A 106 -27.19 8.70 -14.24
N THR A 107 -26.72 9.90 -13.91
CA THR A 107 -27.54 11.13 -13.90
C THR A 107 -27.83 11.70 -15.29
N SER A 108 -27.05 11.33 -16.32
CA SER A 108 -27.28 11.74 -17.71
C SER A 108 -27.13 10.56 -18.67
N GLN A 109 -27.96 10.52 -19.72
CA GLN A 109 -27.83 9.53 -20.80
C GLN A 109 -26.59 9.72 -21.68
N THR A 110 -25.85 10.82 -21.53
CA THR A 110 -24.69 11.19 -22.37
C THR A 110 -23.33 10.72 -21.85
N HIS A 111 -23.25 10.04 -20.70
CA HIS A 111 -21.97 9.62 -20.13
C HIS A 111 -21.26 8.53 -20.97
N SER A 112 -20.01 8.80 -21.36
CA SER A 112 -19.17 7.85 -22.09
C SER A 112 -18.80 6.63 -21.25
N LYS A 113 -18.39 5.51 -21.88
CA LYS A 113 -17.89 4.34 -21.13
C LYS A 113 -16.73 4.73 -20.21
N GLU A 114 -15.81 5.56 -20.70
CA GLU A 114 -14.60 5.98 -19.99
C GLU A 114 -14.91 6.79 -18.73
N TRP A 115 -15.98 7.60 -18.74
CA TRP A 115 -16.45 8.29 -17.53
C TRP A 115 -16.82 7.30 -16.42
N PHE A 116 -17.61 6.26 -16.72
CA PHE A 116 -17.93 5.21 -15.74
C PHE A 116 -16.70 4.44 -15.26
N GLN A 117 -15.68 4.27 -16.10
CA GLN A 117 -14.41 3.63 -15.69
C GLN A 117 -13.65 4.48 -14.67
N MET A 118 -13.57 5.80 -14.89
CA MET A 118 -12.93 6.74 -13.95
C MET A 118 -13.71 6.85 -12.64
N GLU A 119 -15.03 6.95 -12.71
CA GLU A 119 -15.94 7.00 -11.56
C GLU A 119 -15.84 5.74 -10.66
N ALA A 120 -15.67 4.56 -11.26
CA ALA A 120 -15.43 3.32 -10.52
C ALA A 120 -14.11 3.37 -9.71
N VAL A 121 -13.02 3.76 -10.38
CA VAL A 121 -11.68 3.87 -9.75
C VAL A 121 -11.69 4.94 -8.66
N LEU A 122 -12.36 6.07 -8.88
CA LEU A 122 -12.41 7.17 -7.93
C LEU A 122 -13.13 6.80 -6.62
N ARG A 123 -14.19 5.98 -6.69
CA ARG A 123 -14.90 5.44 -5.51
C ARG A 123 -14.04 4.47 -4.71
N VAL A 124 -13.33 3.56 -5.39
CA VAL A 124 -12.38 2.66 -4.71
C VAL A 124 -11.24 3.46 -4.07
N SER A 125 -10.70 4.46 -4.78
CA SER A 125 -9.66 5.36 -4.26
C SER A 125 -10.12 6.13 -3.01
N LEU A 126 -11.35 6.65 -3.00
CA LEU A 126 -11.93 7.33 -1.84
C LEU A 126 -12.06 6.38 -0.63
N GLY A 127 -12.50 5.14 -0.83
CA GLY A 127 -12.60 4.12 0.23
C GLY A 127 -11.24 3.79 0.84
N ASN A 128 -10.20 3.68 0.00
CA ASN A 128 -8.81 3.53 0.44
C ASN A 128 -8.33 4.76 1.22
N PHE A 129 -8.55 5.96 0.69
CA PHE A 129 -8.14 7.20 1.34
C PHE A 129 -8.75 7.32 2.73
N LEU A 130 -10.05 7.07 2.88
CA LEU A 130 -10.72 7.08 4.19
C LEU A 130 -10.15 6.03 5.14
N PHE A 131 -9.94 4.80 4.68
CA PHE A 131 -9.34 3.73 5.51
C PHE A 131 -7.96 4.12 6.04
N PHE A 132 -7.05 4.57 5.17
CA PHE A 132 -5.70 4.97 5.57
C PHE A 132 -5.68 6.28 6.38
N ALA A 133 -6.55 7.24 6.08
CA ALA A 133 -6.67 8.48 6.83
C ALA A 133 -7.20 8.23 8.27
N ILE A 134 -8.23 7.39 8.43
CA ILE A 134 -8.74 7.01 9.75
C ILE A 134 -7.64 6.31 10.57
N LEU A 135 -6.89 5.38 9.98
CA LEU A 135 -5.76 4.75 10.66
C LEU A 135 -4.65 5.75 11.01
N ALA A 136 -4.32 6.69 10.12
CA ALA A 136 -3.34 7.74 10.40
C ALA A 136 -3.78 8.62 11.58
N LEU A 137 -5.04 9.05 11.61
CA LEU A 137 -5.62 9.86 12.70
C LEU A 137 -5.60 9.11 14.05
N ILE A 138 -5.95 7.82 14.08
CA ILE A 138 -5.92 6.98 15.30
C ILE A 138 -4.49 6.87 15.87
N MET A 139 -3.47 6.86 15.00
CA MET A 139 -2.06 6.73 15.38
C MET A 139 -1.40 8.06 15.77
N ILE A 140 -2.11 9.21 15.69
CA ILE A 140 -1.56 10.50 16.14
C ILE A 140 -1.23 10.44 17.64
N GLY A 141 0.00 10.85 17.98
CA GLY A 141 0.46 10.90 19.36
C GLY A 141 0.70 9.54 20.01
N VAL A 142 0.86 8.46 19.24
CA VAL A 142 1.53 7.24 19.74
C VAL A 142 3.02 7.54 19.86
N LYS A 143 3.61 7.24 21.02
CA LYS A 143 5.05 7.44 21.29
C LYS A 143 5.77 6.12 21.59
N ASP A 144 5.11 5.22 22.29
CA ASP A 144 5.69 3.99 22.81
C ASP A 144 4.92 2.75 22.30
N GLN A 145 5.62 1.64 22.06
CA GLN A 145 5.01 0.37 21.61
C GLN A 145 4.12 -0.29 22.68
N ASN A 146 4.15 0.20 23.92
CA ASN A 146 3.28 -0.26 25.01
C ASN A 146 1.84 0.32 24.92
N ASP A 147 1.59 1.27 24.00
CA ASP A 147 0.24 1.76 23.74
C ASP A 147 -0.65 0.65 23.18
N ARG A 148 -1.87 0.50 23.71
CA ARG A 148 -2.88 -0.45 23.17
C ARG A 148 -3.22 -0.19 21.69
N ARG A 149 -2.92 1.01 21.19
CA ARG A 149 -3.02 1.42 19.78
C ARG A 149 -2.00 0.73 18.88
N ASP A 150 -0.80 0.43 19.38
CA ASP A 150 0.23 -0.32 18.64
C ASP A 150 -0.23 -1.77 18.38
N SER A 151 -0.80 -2.42 19.40
CA SER A 151 -1.40 -3.76 19.26
C SER A 151 -2.50 -3.79 18.18
N TRP A 152 -3.30 -2.72 18.05
CA TRP A 152 -4.25 -2.57 16.94
C TRP A 152 -3.55 -2.30 15.59
N HIS A 153 -2.46 -1.54 15.56
CA HIS A 153 -1.69 -1.28 14.34
C HIS A 153 -1.06 -2.55 13.77
N HIS A 154 -0.52 -3.42 14.62
CA HIS A 154 0.13 -4.68 14.22
C HIS A 154 -0.84 -5.87 14.08
N GLY A 155 -1.89 -5.95 14.89
CA GLY A 155 -2.86 -7.05 14.92
C GLY A 155 -4.13 -6.82 14.08
N GLY A 156 -5.18 -7.61 14.35
CA GLY A 156 -6.55 -7.35 13.87
C GLY A 156 -6.80 -7.40 12.36
N TRP A 157 -5.91 -8.02 11.57
CA TRP A 157 -5.95 -7.95 10.11
C TRP A 157 -7.27 -8.39 9.47
N THR A 158 -7.89 -9.47 9.93
CA THR A 158 -9.21 -9.91 9.41
C THR A 158 -10.27 -8.82 9.56
N ALA A 159 -10.33 -8.15 10.72
CA ALA A 159 -11.26 -7.05 10.96
C ALA A 159 -10.92 -5.82 10.09
N LYS A 160 -9.63 -5.49 9.91
CA LYS A 160 -9.18 -4.42 9.01
C LYS A 160 -9.59 -4.65 7.56
N ILE A 161 -9.43 -5.88 7.05
CA ILE A 161 -9.84 -6.23 5.68
C ILE A 161 -11.36 -6.11 5.53
N VAL A 162 -12.16 -6.59 6.50
CA VAL A 162 -13.62 -6.43 6.48
C VAL A 162 -14.02 -4.95 6.49
N ILE A 163 -13.43 -4.14 7.37
CA ILE A 163 -13.69 -2.68 7.43
C ILE A 163 -13.30 -2.00 6.11
N TRP A 164 -12.17 -2.35 5.52
CA TRP A 164 -11.71 -1.83 4.23
C TRP A 164 -12.68 -2.18 3.09
N VAL A 165 -13.13 -3.44 3.00
CA VAL A 165 -14.15 -3.87 2.01
C VAL A 165 -15.46 -3.10 2.21
N LEU A 166 -15.93 -2.96 3.45
CA LEU A 166 -17.16 -2.22 3.76
C LEU A 166 -17.04 -0.73 3.40
N LEU A 167 -15.90 -0.09 3.66
CA LEU A 167 -15.65 1.30 3.24
C LEU A 167 -15.64 1.44 1.71
N VAL A 168 -14.99 0.53 0.98
CA VAL A 168 -15.00 0.53 -0.49
C VAL A 168 -16.42 0.36 -1.04
N ILE A 169 -17.22 -0.57 -0.49
CA ILE A 169 -18.62 -0.77 -0.87
C ILE A 169 -19.46 0.48 -0.57
N LEU A 170 -19.27 1.09 0.61
CA LEU A 170 -19.99 2.31 1.02
C LEU A 170 -19.80 3.46 0.01
N MET A 171 -18.62 3.58 -0.61
CA MET A 171 -18.37 4.64 -1.60
C MET A 171 -19.21 4.52 -2.88
N PHE A 172 -19.82 3.36 -3.17
CA PHE A 172 -20.76 3.22 -4.29
C PHE A 172 -22.15 3.81 -4.01
N PHE A 173 -22.46 4.09 -2.74
CA PHE A 173 -23.70 4.77 -2.34
C PHE A 173 -23.57 6.29 -2.27
N LEU A 174 -22.36 6.85 -2.45
CA LEU A 174 -22.15 8.30 -2.45
C LEU A 174 -22.63 8.94 -3.77
N PRO A 175 -23.24 10.15 -3.71
CA PRO A 175 -23.67 10.89 -4.89
C PRO A 175 -22.48 11.55 -5.61
N ASN A 176 -22.62 11.72 -6.94
CA ASN A 176 -21.58 12.24 -7.81
C ASN A 176 -20.96 13.58 -7.34
N SER A 177 -21.74 14.46 -6.70
CA SER A 177 -21.24 15.75 -6.18
C SER A 177 -20.08 15.60 -5.18
N VAL A 178 -20.11 14.59 -4.31
CA VAL A 178 -19.02 14.33 -3.34
C VAL A 178 -17.80 13.77 -4.05
N LEU A 179 -18.00 12.92 -5.05
CA LEU A 179 -16.93 12.35 -5.86
C LEU A 179 -16.23 13.42 -6.70
N THR A 180 -16.95 14.42 -7.25
CA THR A 180 -16.34 15.57 -7.94
C THR A 180 -15.41 16.37 -7.02
N ILE A 181 -15.83 16.65 -5.78
CA ILE A 181 -15.00 17.37 -4.79
C ILE A 181 -13.75 16.56 -4.46
N TYR A 182 -13.91 15.26 -4.18
CA TYR A 182 -12.77 14.37 -3.95
C TYR A 182 -11.86 14.24 -5.18
N GLY A 183 -12.41 14.24 -6.39
CA GLY A 183 -11.66 14.21 -7.65
C GLY A 183 -10.81 15.46 -7.88
N ILE A 184 -11.21 16.62 -7.36
CA ILE A 184 -10.39 17.83 -7.35
C ILE A 184 -9.27 17.70 -6.31
N LEU A 185 -9.61 17.28 -5.09
CA LEU A 185 -8.65 17.11 -3.99
C LEU A 185 -7.58 16.04 -4.31
N SER A 186 -7.97 14.94 -4.96
CA SER A 186 -7.08 13.83 -5.29
C SER A 186 -6.03 14.20 -6.34
N LYS A 187 -6.29 15.17 -7.22
CA LYS A 187 -5.29 15.72 -8.16
C LYS A 187 -4.13 16.38 -7.42
N PHE A 188 -4.42 17.16 -6.37
CA PHE A 188 -3.40 17.75 -5.51
C PHE A 188 -2.62 16.67 -4.74
N GLY A 189 -3.34 15.69 -4.17
CA GLY A 189 -2.72 14.53 -3.51
C GLY A 189 -1.81 13.71 -4.43
N ALA A 190 -2.20 13.52 -5.70
CA ALA A 190 -1.40 12.84 -6.71
C ALA A 190 -0.13 13.64 -7.07
N GLY A 191 -0.21 14.97 -7.18
CA GLY A 191 0.95 15.84 -7.38
C GLY A 191 1.96 15.72 -6.22
N LEU A 192 1.49 15.75 -4.97
CA LEU A 192 2.33 15.51 -3.80
C LEU A 192 2.92 14.09 -3.78
N PHE A 193 2.15 13.08 -4.17
CA PHE A 193 2.63 11.70 -4.27
C PHE A 193 3.73 11.54 -5.32
N LEU A 194 3.62 12.17 -6.50
CA LEU A 194 4.68 12.17 -7.53
C LEU A 194 5.98 12.82 -7.04
N LEU A 195 5.88 13.86 -6.19
CA LEU A 195 7.04 14.48 -5.54
C LEU A 195 7.69 13.53 -4.51
N VAL A 196 6.89 12.88 -3.66
CA VAL A 196 7.39 11.87 -2.71
C VAL A 196 8.00 10.68 -3.47
N GLN A 197 7.40 10.27 -4.59
CA GLN A 197 7.88 9.18 -5.45
C GLN A 197 9.26 9.47 -6.06
N VAL A 198 9.49 10.69 -6.55
CA VAL A 198 10.82 11.06 -7.09
C VAL A 198 11.89 11.15 -6.01
N LEU A 199 11.55 11.61 -4.80
CA LEU A 199 12.47 11.60 -3.65
C LEU A 199 12.84 10.16 -3.22
N ILE A 200 11.87 9.25 -3.19
CA ILE A 200 12.12 7.83 -2.92
C ILE A 200 13.01 7.20 -3.99
N LEU A 201 12.77 7.51 -5.28
CA LEU A 201 13.59 7.03 -6.38
C LEU A 201 15.03 7.57 -6.31
N LEU A 202 15.20 8.81 -5.86
CA LEU A 202 16.51 9.42 -5.62
C LEU A 202 17.27 8.70 -4.48
N ASP A 203 16.66 8.48 -3.31
CA ASP A 203 17.27 7.70 -2.21
C ASP A 203 17.62 6.25 -2.64
N ALA A 204 16.75 5.62 -3.42
CA ALA A 204 16.99 4.28 -3.97
C ALA A 204 18.18 4.24 -4.94
N THR A 205 18.30 5.22 -5.83
CA THR A 205 19.38 5.27 -6.82
C THR A 205 20.72 5.70 -6.23
N HIS A 206 20.73 6.58 -5.23
CA HIS A 206 21.93 6.86 -4.42
C HIS A 206 22.36 5.63 -3.62
N SER A 207 21.43 4.95 -2.92
CA SER A 207 21.74 3.72 -2.18
C SER A 207 22.28 2.62 -3.10
N TRP A 208 21.79 2.53 -4.34
CA TRP A 208 22.30 1.60 -5.35
C TRP A 208 23.70 1.99 -5.84
N ASN A 209 23.92 3.27 -6.17
CA ASN A 209 25.23 3.81 -6.51
C ASN A 209 26.27 3.46 -5.44
N ASP A 210 25.98 3.80 -4.19
CA ASP A 210 26.91 3.65 -3.07
C ASP A 210 27.20 2.17 -2.80
N ALA A 211 26.21 1.29 -2.94
CA ALA A 211 26.39 -0.16 -2.81
C ALA A 211 27.21 -0.81 -3.95
N TRP A 212 27.39 -0.14 -5.09
CA TRP A 212 28.27 -0.60 -6.18
C TRP A 212 29.65 0.04 -6.08
N VAL A 213 29.74 1.33 -5.70
CA VAL A 213 31.00 2.02 -5.40
C VAL A 213 31.72 1.35 -4.22
N ALA A 214 31.02 0.98 -3.15
CA ALA A 214 31.60 0.37 -1.96
C ALA A 214 32.25 -1.02 -2.19
N LYS A 215 32.10 -1.62 -3.38
CA LYS A 215 32.81 -2.85 -3.76
C LYS A 215 34.22 -2.60 -4.28
N ASP A 216 34.51 -1.36 -4.68
CA ASP A 216 35.80 -0.86 -5.12
C ASP A 216 36.52 -1.67 -6.21
N GLU A 217 35.77 -2.34 -7.09
CA GLU A 217 36.32 -2.97 -8.30
C GLU A 217 36.02 -2.15 -9.56
N GLN A 218 37.00 -2.04 -10.45
CA GLN A 218 36.88 -1.39 -11.76
C GLN A 218 35.65 -1.85 -12.57
N LYS A 219 35.24 -3.12 -12.43
CA LYS A 219 34.05 -3.69 -13.08
C LYS A 219 32.75 -3.00 -12.65
N TRP A 220 32.60 -2.66 -11.38
CA TRP A 220 31.39 -1.99 -10.86
C TRP A 220 31.34 -0.53 -11.30
N TYR A 221 32.47 0.18 -11.36
CA TYR A 221 32.55 1.52 -11.92
C TYR A 221 32.19 1.56 -13.42
N ILE A 222 32.69 0.60 -14.22
CA ILE A 222 32.31 0.45 -15.64
C ILE A 222 30.81 0.13 -15.78
N ALA A 223 30.26 -0.73 -14.90
CA ALA A 223 28.84 -1.04 -14.90
C ALA A 223 27.96 0.18 -14.54
N LEU A 224 28.35 0.96 -13.53
CA LEU A 224 27.68 2.23 -13.17
C LEU A 224 27.63 3.19 -14.35
N LEU A 225 28.77 3.40 -15.03
CA LEU A 225 28.86 4.27 -16.20
C LEU A 225 27.99 3.76 -17.35
N SER A 226 28.06 2.46 -17.66
CA SER A 226 27.28 1.81 -18.73
C SER A 226 25.77 1.96 -18.50
N VAL A 227 25.29 1.70 -17.28
CA VAL A 227 23.88 1.91 -16.90
C VAL A 227 23.49 3.38 -17.03
N SER A 228 24.35 4.30 -16.55
CA SER A 228 24.05 5.74 -16.59
C SER A 228 23.93 6.27 -18.01
N VAL A 229 24.83 5.85 -18.91
CA VAL A 229 24.80 6.20 -20.35
C VAL A 229 23.56 5.61 -21.02
N ALA A 230 23.21 4.36 -20.71
CA ALA A 230 22.00 3.72 -21.23
C ALA A 230 20.72 4.44 -20.76
N CYS A 231 20.65 4.88 -19.49
CA CYS A 231 19.54 5.67 -18.98
C CYS A 231 19.43 7.04 -19.67
N TYR A 232 20.53 7.78 -19.86
CA TYR A 232 20.47 9.03 -20.62
C TYR A 232 20.04 8.82 -22.07
N LEU A 233 20.60 7.82 -22.76
CA LEU A 233 20.19 7.48 -24.13
C LEU A 233 18.69 7.13 -24.20
N ALA A 234 18.19 6.34 -23.25
CA ALA A 234 16.77 6.02 -23.14
C ALA A 234 15.91 7.27 -22.91
N ALA A 235 16.33 8.19 -22.03
CA ALA A 235 15.59 9.43 -21.77
C ALA A 235 15.50 10.33 -23.02
N PHE A 236 16.60 10.52 -23.76
CA PHE A 236 16.62 11.33 -24.98
C PHE A 236 15.90 10.66 -26.15
N VAL A 237 16.10 9.35 -26.38
CA VAL A 237 15.38 8.59 -27.43
C VAL A 237 13.88 8.57 -27.14
N PHE A 238 13.47 8.34 -25.88
CA PHE A 238 12.06 8.37 -25.51
C PHE A 238 11.46 9.77 -25.71
N SER A 239 12.15 10.84 -25.30
CA SER A 239 11.72 12.22 -25.56
C SER A 239 11.59 12.54 -27.06
N GLY A 240 12.48 12.00 -27.90
CA GLY A 240 12.36 12.08 -29.36
C GLY A 240 11.14 11.34 -29.92
N ILE A 241 10.79 10.18 -29.36
CA ILE A 241 9.55 9.46 -29.69
C ILE A 241 8.32 10.29 -29.28
N LEU A 242 8.35 10.95 -28.11
CA LEU A 242 7.28 11.85 -27.68
C LEU A 242 7.11 13.02 -28.65
N PHE A 243 8.21 13.61 -29.14
CA PHE A 243 8.14 14.68 -30.14
C PHE A 243 7.43 14.22 -31.41
N ILE A 244 7.71 13.00 -31.90
CA ILE A 244 7.04 12.42 -33.08
C ILE A 244 5.55 12.14 -32.81
N TRP A 245 5.15 11.80 -31.58
CA TRP A 245 3.77 11.46 -31.24
C TRP A 245 2.89 12.66 -30.86
N PHE A 246 3.48 13.71 -30.28
CA PHE A 246 2.74 14.86 -29.71
C PHE A 246 2.96 16.18 -30.46
N ASN A 247 3.65 16.16 -31.61
CA ASN A 247 3.83 17.29 -32.52
C ASN A 247 3.57 16.89 -33.99
N PRO A 248 2.31 16.59 -34.38
CA PRO A 248 1.95 16.28 -35.76
C PRO A 248 2.16 17.48 -36.70
N SER A 249 2.68 17.21 -37.90
CA SER A 249 2.93 18.25 -38.91
C SER A 249 1.62 18.93 -39.36
N GLY A 250 1.64 20.27 -39.41
CA GLY A 250 0.50 21.08 -39.87
C GLY A 250 -0.33 21.73 -38.76
N HIS A 251 -0.01 21.49 -37.49
CA HIS A 251 -0.68 22.11 -36.34
C HIS A 251 0.33 22.75 -35.38
N ASP A 252 -0.07 23.80 -34.67
CA ASP A 252 0.75 24.40 -33.62
C ASP A 252 0.52 23.68 -32.29
N CYS A 253 1.49 22.82 -31.93
CA CYS A 253 1.51 22.05 -30.69
C CYS A 253 2.57 22.59 -29.71
N GLY A 254 2.80 23.91 -29.72
CA GLY A 254 3.87 24.59 -28.98
C GLY A 254 3.95 24.27 -27.48
N LEU A 255 2.81 24.03 -26.81
CA LEU A 255 2.80 23.64 -25.39
C LEU A 255 3.41 22.25 -25.14
N ASN A 256 3.08 21.28 -25.98
CA ASN A 256 3.62 19.92 -25.91
C ASN A 256 5.11 19.90 -26.24
N VAL A 257 5.49 20.64 -27.29
CA VAL A 257 6.89 20.86 -27.67
C VAL A 257 7.67 21.51 -26.52
N PHE A 258 7.11 22.53 -25.86
CA PHE A 258 7.73 23.18 -24.71
C PHE A 258 8.03 22.20 -23.57
N PHE A 259 7.07 21.36 -23.17
CA PHE A 259 7.29 20.38 -22.11
C PHE A 259 8.35 19.33 -22.48
N ILE A 260 8.36 18.84 -23.72
CA ILE A 260 9.35 17.86 -24.20
C ILE A 260 10.74 18.48 -24.24
N VAL A 261 10.89 19.66 -24.84
CA VAL A 261 12.18 20.37 -24.98
C VAL A 261 12.72 20.76 -23.61
N MET A 262 11.89 21.29 -22.71
CA MET A 262 12.31 21.60 -21.33
C MET A 262 12.76 20.35 -20.57
N THR A 263 12.09 19.20 -20.78
CA THR A 263 12.51 17.93 -20.17
C THR A 263 13.89 17.48 -20.68
N MET A 264 14.16 17.63 -21.98
CA MET A 264 15.49 17.34 -22.55
C MET A 264 16.57 18.31 -22.05
N ILE A 265 16.27 19.59 -21.94
CA ILE A 265 17.19 20.61 -21.41
C ILE A 265 17.52 20.32 -19.93
N LEU A 266 16.51 19.99 -19.11
CA LEU A 266 16.71 19.65 -17.70
C LEU A 266 17.53 18.36 -17.54
N ALA A 267 17.27 17.32 -18.34
CA ALA A 267 18.07 16.10 -18.35
C ALA A 267 19.55 16.37 -18.69
N PHE A 268 19.81 17.22 -19.70
CA PHE A 268 21.16 17.65 -20.05
C PHE A 268 21.82 18.47 -18.92
N ALA A 269 21.09 19.40 -18.31
CA ALA A 269 21.58 20.19 -17.18
C ALA A 269 21.94 19.30 -15.97
N PHE A 270 21.13 18.29 -15.66
CA PHE A 270 21.44 17.30 -14.63
C PHE A 270 22.73 16.52 -14.94
N ALA A 271 22.96 16.14 -16.21
CA ALA A 271 24.20 15.48 -16.62
C ALA A 271 25.43 16.37 -16.41
N VAL A 272 25.36 17.64 -16.84
CA VAL A 272 26.45 18.62 -16.67
C VAL A 272 26.74 18.89 -15.19
N ILE A 273 25.70 19.07 -14.37
CA ILE A 273 25.86 19.31 -12.92
C ILE A 273 26.43 18.08 -12.22
N ALA A 274 26.00 16.86 -12.57
CA ALA A 274 26.50 15.62 -11.98
C ALA A 274 27.95 15.31 -12.33
N LEU A 275 28.45 15.79 -13.48
CA LEU A 275 29.84 15.66 -13.90
C LEU A 275 30.74 16.83 -13.43
N HIS A 276 30.16 17.89 -12.85
CA HIS A 276 30.93 19.08 -12.50
C HIS A 276 31.79 18.86 -11.24
N PRO A 277 33.13 19.01 -11.30
CA PRO A 277 34.05 18.53 -10.27
C PRO A 277 33.97 19.25 -8.91
N LYS A 278 33.22 20.35 -8.80
CA LYS A 278 32.93 21.01 -7.49
C LYS A 278 31.67 20.49 -6.81
N VAL A 279 30.88 19.65 -7.49
CA VAL A 279 29.66 19.04 -6.96
C VAL A 279 29.96 17.57 -6.73
N ASN A 280 29.72 17.07 -5.51
CA ASN A 280 29.82 15.63 -5.20
C ASN A 280 28.59 14.88 -5.75
N GLY A 281 28.34 15.03 -7.06
CA GLY A 281 27.24 14.39 -7.77
C GLY A 281 27.57 12.94 -8.12
N SER A 282 26.52 12.15 -8.38
CA SER A 282 26.66 10.86 -9.07
C SER A 282 25.85 10.87 -10.35
N LEU A 283 26.44 10.30 -11.41
CA LEU A 283 25.83 10.22 -12.74
C LEU A 283 24.64 9.25 -12.77
N LEU A 284 24.66 8.19 -11.95
CA LEU A 284 23.60 7.17 -11.96
C LEU A 284 22.25 7.75 -11.49
N PRO A 285 22.12 8.36 -10.29
CA PRO A 285 20.89 9.03 -9.87
C PRO A 285 20.43 10.07 -10.89
N ALA A 286 21.31 10.94 -11.37
CA ALA A 286 20.96 11.97 -12.35
C ALA A 286 20.37 11.38 -13.66
N SER A 287 20.94 10.28 -14.16
CA SER A 287 20.45 9.57 -15.34
C SER A 287 19.08 8.90 -15.14
N VAL A 288 18.86 8.24 -13.99
CA VAL A 288 17.59 7.55 -13.70
C VAL A 288 16.47 8.56 -13.43
N ILE A 289 16.75 9.66 -12.74
CA ILE A 289 15.80 10.76 -12.57
C ILE A 289 15.45 11.39 -13.93
N SER A 290 16.41 11.51 -14.85
CA SER A 290 16.13 12.00 -16.22
C SER A 290 15.17 11.10 -17.00
N VAL A 291 15.31 9.77 -16.89
CA VAL A 291 14.33 8.80 -17.45
C VAL A 291 12.96 8.97 -16.80
N TYR A 292 12.90 9.14 -15.47
CA TYR A 292 11.65 9.35 -14.75
C TYR A 292 10.96 10.67 -15.15
N CYS A 293 11.71 11.76 -15.34
CA CYS A 293 11.17 13.02 -15.87
C CYS A 293 10.56 12.86 -17.26
N ALA A 294 11.23 12.14 -18.17
CA ALA A 294 10.69 11.82 -19.49
C ALA A 294 9.43 10.94 -19.42
N TYR A 295 9.39 9.97 -18.50
CA TYR A 295 8.20 9.16 -18.22
C TYR A 295 7.03 10.00 -17.67
N VAL A 296 7.26 10.90 -16.70
CA VAL A 296 6.21 11.78 -16.15
C VAL A 296 5.70 12.75 -17.24
N CYS A 297 6.60 13.33 -18.04
CA CYS A 297 6.24 14.16 -19.19
C CYS A 297 5.31 13.39 -20.16
N TYR A 298 5.67 12.16 -20.53
CA TYR A 298 4.80 11.29 -21.33
C TYR A 298 3.43 11.06 -20.68
N THR A 299 3.37 10.73 -19.38
CA THR A 299 2.07 10.50 -18.72
C THR A 299 1.19 11.74 -18.69
N GLY A 300 1.78 12.95 -18.60
CA GLY A 300 1.05 14.21 -18.71
C GLY A 300 0.46 14.42 -20.11
N LEU A 301 1.28 14.28 -21.15
CA LEU A 301 0.86 14.40 -22.55
C LEU A 301 -0.19 13.33 -22.93
N ALA A 302 -0.03 12.10 -22.44
CA ALA A 302 -0.99 11.01 -22.66
C ALA A 302 -2.34 11.21 -21.94
N CYS A 303 -2.45 12.18 -21.02
CA CYS A 303 -3.70 12.57 -20.37
C CYS A 303 -4.47 13.67 -21.13
N GLU A 304 -3.93 14.20 -22.24
CA GLU A 304 -4.68 15.10 -23.10
C GLU A 304 -5.93 14.40 -23.68
N PRO A 305 -7.04 15.12 -23.94
CA PRO A 305 -8.21 14.56 -24.59
C PRO A 305 -7.84 13.88 -25.92
N ARG A 306 -8.46 12.74 -26.27
CA ARG A 306 -8.10 12.02 -27.50
C ARG A 306 -8.61 12.69 -28.78
N ASP A 307 -9.55 13.61 -28.64
CA ASP A 307 -10.05 14.53 -29.65
C ASP A 307 -9.13 15.75 -29.83
N TYR A 308 -8.12 15.94 -28.98
CA TYR A 308 -7.13 17.00 -29.16
C TYR A 308 -6.15 16.62 -30.28
N VAL A 309 -6.03 17.49 -31.28
CA VAL A 309 -5.31 17.23 -32.53
C VAL A 309 -3.83 16.92 -32.31
N CYS A 310 -3.19 17.50 -31.29
CA CYS A 310 -1.80 17.23 -30.95
C CYS A 310 -1.60 15.87 -30.24
N ASN A 311 -2.65 15.21 -29.76
CA ASN A 311 -2.54 13.91 -29.11
C ASN A 311 -2.55 12.76 -30.14
N GLY A 312 -1.39 12.51 -30.77
CA GLY A 312 -1.22 11.43 -31.75
C GLY A 312 -1.44 10.02 -31.18
N LEU A 313 -1.65 9.85 -29.88
CA LEU A 313 -1.96 8.57 -29.25
C LEU A 313 -3.34 8.02 -29.66
N HIS A 314 -4.27 8.87 -30.12
CA HIS A 314 -5.56 8.41 -30.69
C HIS A 314 -5.39 7.44 -31.87
N ASN A 315 -4.36 7.68 -32.70
CA ASN A 315 -4.04 6.85 -33.87
C ASN A 315 -3.08 5.70 -33.55
N LYS A 316 -2.76 5.47 -32.26
CA LYS A 316 -1.86 4.41 -31.78
C LYS A 316 -2.63 3.40 -30.93
N SER A 317 -2.04 2.22 -30.74
CA SER A 317 -2.77 1.06 -30.24
C SER A 317 -3.19 1.21 -28.77
N LYS A 318 -4.36 0.65 -28.43
CA LYS A 318 -4.83 0.53 -27.04
C LYS A 318 -3.79 -0.11 -26.12
N ALA A 319 -2.94 -1.00 -26.65
CA ALA A 319 -1.84 -1.62 -25.94
C ALA A 319 -0.83 -0.61 -25.36
N VAL A 320 -0.57 0.53 -26.01
CA VAL A 320 0.31 1.58 -25.47
C VAL A 320 -0.33 2.23 -24.22
N SER A 321 -1.63 2.53 -24.28
CA SER A 321 -2.37 3.06 -23.13
C SER A 321 -2.43 2.05 -21.97
N THR A 322 -2.72 0.77 -22.24
CA THR A 322 -2.71 -0.29 -21.23
C THR A 322 -1.32 -0.51 -20.62
N SER A 323 -0.26 -0.51 -21.44
CA SER A 323 1.14 -0.62 -20.99
C SER A 323 1.52 0.53 -20.06
N THR A 324 1.09 1.75 -20.38
CA THR A 324 1.31 2.95 -19.54
C THR A 324 0.65 2.81 -18.17
N LEU A 325 -0.59 2.28 -18.13
CA LEU A 325 -1.30 2.03 -16.88
C LEU A 325 -0.62 0.95 -16.04
N ILE A 326 -0.17 -0.16 -16.67
CA ILE A 326 0.62 -1.21 -16.01
C ILE A 326 1.89 -0.62 -15.40
N LEU A 327 2.65 0.13 -16.19
CA LEU A 327 3.93 0.70 -15.77
C LEU A 327 3.75 1.70 -14.63
N GLY A 328 2.71 2.53 -14.67
CA GLY A 328 2.36 3.44 -13.58
C GLY A 328 1.98 2.71 -12.30
N MET A 329 1.13 1.68 -12.38
CA MET A 329 0.74 0.87 -11.21
C MET A 329 1.93 0.11 -10.62
N LEU A 330 2.76 -0.52 -11.46
CA LEU A 330 3.96 -1.23 -11.04
C LEU A 330 4.97 -0.29 -10.36
N THR A 331 5.27 0.84 -10.99
CA THR A 331 6.17 1.86 -10.41
C THR A 331 5.64 2.36 -9.07
N THR A 332 4.34 2.62 -8.96
CA THR A 332 3.67 3.03 -7.71
C THR A 332 3.84 1.98 -6.60
N VAL A 333 3.57 0.70 -6.90
CA VAL A 333 3.73 -0.40 -5.94
C VAL A 333 5.19 -0.56 -5.51
N LEU A 334 6.14 -0.50 -6.45
CA LEU A 334 7.57 -0.61 -6.16
C LEU A 334 8.07 0.56 -5.30
N SER A 335 7.66 1.80 -5.58
CA SER A 335 8.01 2.97 -4.75
C SER A 335 7.48 2.86 -3.32
N VAL A 336 6.23 2.42 -3.16
CA VAL A 336 5.60 2.23 -1.83
C VAL A 336 6.26 1.08 -1.06
N LEU A 337 6.55 -0.04 -1.72
CA LEU A 337 7.28 -1.17 -1.12
C LEU A 337 8.70 -0.78 -0.70
N TYR A 338 9.44 -0.07 -1.57
CA TYR A 338 10.78 0.42 -1.22
C TYR A 338 10.72 1.34 0.00
N SER A 339 9.80 2.30 0.03
CA SER A 339 9.61 3.22 1.17
C SER A 339 9.33 2.46 2.47
N ALA A 340 8.48 1.44 2.43
CA ALA A 340 8.16 0.61 3.59
C ALA A 340 9.33 -0.25 4.09
N VAL A 341 10.16 -0.77 3.19
CA VAL A 341 11.38 -1.52 3.54
C VAL A 341 12.46 -0.57 4.06
N ARG A 342 12.68 0.57 3.40
CA ARG A 342 13.67 1.59 3.77
C ARG A 342 13.38 2.19 5.14
N ALA A 343 12.13 2.60 5.40
CA ALA A 343 11.67 3.04 6.72
C ALA A 343 11.75 1.93 7.79
N GLY A 344 11.97 0.67 7.41
CA GLY A 344 12.27 -0.44 8.31
C GLY A 344 13.74 -0.68 8.59
N SER A 345 14.62 -0.29 7.67
CA SER A 345 16.08 -0.38 7.83
C SER A 345 16.68 0.89 8.44
N SER A 346 16.06 2.04 8.19
CA SER A 346 16.60 3.36 8.57
C SER A 346 16.10 3.82 9.94
N THR A 347 16.91 3.61 10.98
CA THR A 347 16.81 4.35 12.27
C THR A 347 17.23 5.83 12.15
N THR A 348 17.57 6.30 10.94
CA THR A 348 18.29 7.55 10.68
C THR A 348 17.41 8.69 10.14
N PHE A 349 16.20 8.41 9.62
CA PHE A 349 15.42 9.38 8.83
C PHE A 349 14.86 10.59 9.63
N LEU A 350 14.97 10.59 10.96
CA LEU A 350 14.46 11.65 11.84
C LEU A 350 15.47 12.13 12.91
N SER A 351 16.74 11.74 12.84
CA SER A 351 17.77 12.31 13.71
C SER A 351 18.14 13.71 13.24
N PRO A 352 18.05 14.75 14.10
CA PRO A 352 18.62 16.06 13.78
C PRO A 352 20.13 15.93 13.53
N PRO A 353 20.74 16.80 12.69
CA PRO A 353 22.18 16.77 12.46
C PRO A 353 22.94 17.12 13.75
N SER A 354 23.42 16.09 14.46
CA SER A 354 24.27 16.28 15.62
C SER A 354 25.63 16.80 15.17
N SER A 355 25.89 18.08 15.48
CA SER A 355 27.17 18.79 15.34
C SER A 355 28.39 17.91 15.68
N PRO A 356 29.52 18.03 14.95
CA PRO A 356 30.60 17.05 14.99
C PRO A 356 31.30 17.00 16.35
N LYS A 357 31.04 15.92 17.12
CA LYS A 357 31.87 15.56 18.26
C LYS A 357 33.18 14.94 17.77
N SER A 358 34.25 15.72 17.90
CA SER A 358 35.65 15.31 18.05
C SER A 358 35.89 13.79 18.03
N ALA A 359 36.25 13.27 16.85
CA ALA A 359 36.80 11.93 16.74
C ALA A 359 38.24 11.97 17.29
N GLY A 360 38.40 11.58 18.55
CA GLY A 360 39.70 11.54 19.21
C GLY A 360 40.67 10.62 18.46
N LYS A 361 41.82 11.18 18.05
CA LYS A 361 42.93 10.42 17.47
C LYS A 361 43.37 9.33 18.48
N LYS A 362 43.24 8.05 18.12
CA LYS A 362 44.06 6.99 18.70
C LYS A 362 45.24 6.72 17.77
N PRO A 363 46.50 6.89 18.22
CA PRO A 363 47.66 6.51 17.42
C PRO A 363 47.72 4.99 17.26
N LEU A 364 47.91 4.51 16.03
CA LEU A 364 48.32 3.13 15.76
C LEU A 364 49.86 3.06 15.77
N LEU A 365 50.45 2.79 16.92
CA LEU A 365 51.71 2.04 17.00
C LEU A 365 51.67 1.18 18.28
N ARG A 366 52.01 -0.10 18.12
CA ARG A 366 51.98 -1.12 19.16
C ARG A 366 53.42 -1.54 19.40
N GLU A 367 54.04 -1.03 20.45
CA GLU A 367 55.37 -1.50 20.85
C GLU A 367 55.33 -2.98 21.21
N ARG A 368 56.37 -3.71 20.80
CA ARG A 368 56.49 -5.15 20.96
C ARG A 368 57.59 -5.43 21.98
N GLU A 369 57.23 -5.38 23.25
CA GLU A 369 58.04 -5.98 24.31
C GLU A 369 57.46 -7.34 24.72
N GLU A 370 58.05 -8.41 24.19
CA GLU A 370 58.09 -9.71 24.86
C GLU A 370 59.54 -10.18 24.85
N GLY A 371 60.21 -10.04 25.99
CA GLY A 371 61.58 -10.51 26.16
C GLY A 371 61.62 -12.03 26.26
N ASN A 372 62.52 -12.67 25.51
CA ASN A 372 62.92 -14.04 25.79
C ASN A 372 64.34 -14.04 26.38
N ARG A 373 64.51 -14.71 27.54
CA ARG A 373 65.81 -14.93 28.17
C ARG A 373 66.49 -16.16 27.57
N SER A 374 67.79 -16.31 27.87
CA SER A 374 68.67 -17.45 27.52
C SER A 374 69.11 -17.50 26.04
N SER A 375 70.37 -17.81 25.70
CA SER A 375 71.57 -18.04 26.53
C SER A 375 72.83 -18.18 25.66
N ALA A 376 74.00 -18.04 26.33
CA ALA A 376 75.30 -18.67 26.01
C ALA A 376 76.28 -17.98 25.04
N SER A 377 77.53 -17.94 25.55
CA SER A 377 78.84 -17.65 24.93
C SER A 377 79.15 -16.23 24.45
#